data_AF-A0A6A6VYZ6-F1
#
_entry.id   AF-A0A6A6VYZ6-F1
#
_cell.length_a   1.000
_cell.length_b   1.000
_cell.length_c   1.000
_cell.angle_alpha   90.00
_cell.angle_beta   90.00
_cell.angle_gamma   90.00
#
_symmetry.space_group_name_H-M   'P 1'
#
loop_
_entity.id
_entity.type
_entity.pdbx_description
1 polymer ?
#
loop_
_entity_poly.entity_id
_entity_poly.type
_entity_poly.pdbx_seq_one_letter_code
_entity_poly.pdbx_strand_id
1 'polypeptide(L)' 'MPPQDPPPAVDKRVAAREVVDILHEISTLLNTNLSRPQLSFCISLIENGVHPEALATVIKTLRKEYPESDMTESEDG' A
#
# COMPACT_ATOMS: atom_id res chain seq x y z
N MET A 1 -33.06 -3.11 -31.77
CA MET A 1 -32.33 -2.43 -30.67
C MET A 1 -30.89 -2.91 -30.78
N PRO A 2 -29.90 -2.03 -30.99
CA PRO A 2 -28.50 -2.45 -31.07
C PRO A 2 -28.03 -3.01 -29.71
N PRO A 3 -27.04 -3.91 -29.69
CA PRO A 3 -26.46 -4.43 -28.46
C PRO A 3 -25.79 -3.28 -27.70
N GLN A 4 -26.06 -3.16 -26.41
CA GLN A 4 -25.37 -2.20 -25.54
C GLN A 4 -23.91 -2.64 -25.33
N ASP A 5 -22.96 -1.75 -25.58
CA ASP A 5 -21.57 -1.90 -25.18
C ASP A 5 -21.46 -2.08 -23.65
N PRO A 6 -20.53 -2.91 -23.15
CA PRO A 6 -20.33 -3.05 -21.71
C PRO A 6 -19.83 -1.71 -21.09
N PRO A 7 -20.30 -1.33 -19.89
CA PRO A 7 -19.98 -0.04 -19.26
C PRO A 7 -18.50 0.06 -18.82
N PRO A 8 -17.97 1.27 -18.53
CA PRO A 8 -16.54 1.60 -18.48
C PRO A 8 -15.81 1.05 -17.25
N ALA A 9 -15.48 -0.24 -17.27
CA ALA A 9 -14.66 -0.86 -16.23
C ALA A 9 -13.18 -0.46 -16.31
N VAL A 10 -12.72 0.00 -17.48
CA VAL A 10 -11.32 0.38 -17.75
C VAL A 10 -10.96 1.67 -17.01
N ASP A 11 -11.84 2.68 -17.04
CA ASP A 11 -11.59 4.00 -16.42
C ASP A 11 -11.38 3.90 -14.90
N LYS A 12 -12.14 3.03 -14.23
CA LYS A 12 -12.01 2.82 -12.78
C LYS A 12 -10.66 2.21 -12.39
N ARG A 13 -10.13 1.29 -13.20
CA ARG A 13 -8.82 0.67 -12.94
C ARG A 13 -7.67 1.65 -13.17
N VAL A 14 -7.80 2.50 -14.19
CA VAL A 14 -6.83 3.57 -14.45
C VAL A 14 -6.83 4.58 -13.30
N ALA A 15 -8.02 5.06 -12.90
CA ALA A 15 -8.16 5.99 -11.78
C ALA A 15 -7.60 5.42 -10.46
N ALA A 16 -7.89 4.15 -10.15
CA ALA A 16 -7.34 3.51 -8.95
C ALA A 16 -5.81 3.46 -8.95
N ARG A 17 -5.20 3.23 -10.11
CA ARG A 17 -3.75 3.25 -10.25
C ARG A 17 -3.19 4.65 -10.02
N GLU A 18 -3.76 5.67 -10.67
CA GLU A 18 -3.35 7.07 -10.48
C GLU A 18 -3.46 7.51 -9.01
N VAL A 19 -4.51 7.11 -8.30
CA VAL A 19 -4.65 7.38 -6.87
C VAL A 19 -3.50 6.77 -6.06
N VAL A 20 -3.16 5.51 -6.31
CA VAL A 20 -2.03 4.84 -5.63
C VAL A 20 -0.71 5.52 -5.96
N ASP A 21 -0.52 5.97 -7.20
CA ASP A 21 0.68 6.69 -7.65
C ASP A 21 0.86 8.00 -6.86
N ILE A 22 -0.20 8.82 -6.80
CA ILE A 22 -0.21 10.09 -6.06
C ILE A 22 0.02 9.85 -4.57
N LEU A 23 -0.66 8.88 -3.97
CA LEU A 23 -0.50 8.56 -2.55
C LEU A 23 0.92 8.08 -2.23
N HIS A 24 1.56 7.33 -3.13
CA HIS A 24 2.93 6.87 -2.94
C HIS A 24 3.93 8.03 -2.98
N GLU A 25 3.72 8.99 -3.89
CA GLU A 25 4.52 10.22 -3.96
C GLU A 25 4.39 11.04 -2.66
N ILE A 26 3.16 11.23 -2.15
CA ILE A 26 2.92 11.86 -0.85
C ILE A 26 3.64 11.09 0.28
N SER A 27 3.56 9.75 0.28
CA SER A 27 4.20 8.91 1.30
C SER A 27 5.73 9.07 1.29
N THR A 28 6.31 9.29 0.11
CA THR A 28 7.74 9.50 -0.10
C THR A 28 8.14 10.87 0.42
N LEU A 29 7.39 11.93 0.08
CA LEU A 29 7.62 13.29 0.57
C LEU A 29 7.55 13.38 2.10
N LEU A 30 6.66 12.60 2.72
CA LEU A 30 6.50 12.51 4.17
C LEU A 30 7.48 11.53 4.84
N ASN A 31 8.41 10.92 4.08
CA ASN A 31 9.39 9.95 4.57
C ASN A 31 8.76 8.81 5.41
N THR A 32 7.58 8.34 5.00
CA THR A 32 6.91 7.22 5.67
C THR A 32 7.62 5.88 5.42
N ASN A 33 8.50 5.83 4.41
CA ASN A 33 9.21 4.64 3.95
C ASN A 33 8.27 3.48 3.60
N LEU A 34 7.05 3.74 3.14
CA LEU A 34 6.13 2.70 2.67
C LEU A 34 6.40 2.42 1.20
N SER A 35 6.68 1.17 0.86
CA SER A 35 6.74 0.77 -0.55
C SER A 35 5.35 0.78 -1.17
N ARG A 36 5.28 0.92 -2.50
CA ARG A 36 4.00 0.89 -3.24
C ARG A 36 3.12 -0.32 -2.88
N PRO A 37 3.62 -1.57 -2.81
CA PRO A 37 2.81 -2.70 -2.36
C PRO A 37 2.30 -2.55 -0.92
N GLN A 38 3.15 -2.10 0.01
CA GLN A 38 2.76 -1.86 1.41
C GLN A 38 1.64 -0.82 1.51
N LEU A 39 1.75 0.27 0.74
CA LEU A 39 0.72 1.31 0.69
C LEU A 39 -0.60 0.78 0.15
N SER A 40 -0.58 -0.02 -0.92
CA SER A 40 -1.78 -0.68 -1.44
C SER A 40 -2.45 -1.58 -0.40
N PHE A 41 -1.67 -2.33 0.39
CA PHE A 41 -2.23 -3.12 1.49
C PHE A 41 -2.86 -2.22 2.57
N CYS A 42 -2.21 -1.12 2.93
CA CYS A 42 -2.76 -0.18 3.91
C CYS A 42 -4.10 0.41 3.44
N ILE A 43 -4.19 0.79 2.16
CA ILE A 43 -5.43 1.28 1.55
C ILE A 43 -6.53 0.21 1.67
N SER A 44 -6.26 -1.02 1.23
CA SER A 44 -7.22 -2.12 1.35
C SER A 44 -7.69 -2.36 2.78
N LEU A 45 -6.79 -2.31 3.77
CA LEU A 45 -7.15 -2.48 5.18
C LEU A 45 -8.06 -1.35 5.66
N ILE A 46 -7.76 -0.11 5.28
CA ILE A 46 -8.58 1.06 5.63
C ILE A 46 -9.97 0.98 4.95
N GLU A 47 -10.03 0.56 3.69
CA GLU A 47 -11.29 0.32 2.97
C GLU A 47 -12.13 -0.80 3.63
N ASN A 48 -11.48 -1.77 4.28
CA ASN A 48 -12.14 -2.81 5.08
C ASN A 48 -12.45 -2.37 6.52
N GLY A 49 -12.32 -1.08 6.86
CA GLY A 49 -12.73 -0.50 8.14
C GLY A 49 -11.66 -0.48 9.22
N VAL A 50 -10.40 -0.79 8.90
CA VAL A 50 -9.29 -0.63 9.85
C VAL A 50 -9.01 0.85 10.08
N HIS A 51 -8.90 1.25 11.36
CA HIS A 51 -8.59 2.63 11.72
C HIS A 51 -7.15 3.02 11.31
N PRO A 52 -6.93 4.12 10.56
CA PRO A 52 -5.60 4.49 10.06
C PRO A 52 -4.55 4.69 11.15
N GLU A 53 -4.91 5.28 12.28
CA GLU A 53 -3.97 5.52 13.38
C GLU A 53 -3.56 4.22 14.08
N ALA A 54 -4.49 3.27 14.18
CA ALA A 54 -4.20 1.95 14.75
C ALA A 54 -3.25 1.17 13.82
N LEU A 55 -3.51 1.22 12.52
CA LEU A 55 -2.63 0.61 11.51
C LEU A 55 -1.23 1.23 11.53
N ALA A 56 -1.13 2.55 11.62
CA ALA A 56 0.15 3.25 11.73
C ALA A 56 0.92 2.83 13.00
N THR A 57 0.21 2.63 14.12
CA THR A 57 0.81 2.13 15.36
C THR A 57 1.39 0.73 15.17
N VAL A 58 0.62 -0.19 14.57
CA VAL A 58 1.07 -1.57 14.28
C VAL A 58 2.30 -1.57 13.37
N ILE A 59 2.29 -0.80 12.27
CA ILE A 59 3.43 -0.71 11.34
C ILE A 59 4.69 -0.23 12.07
N LYS A 60 4.57 0.80 12.92
CA LYS A 60 5.71 1.31 13.71
C LYS A 60 6.23 0.27 14.70
N THR A 61 5.34 -0.48 15.36
CA THR A 61 5.72 -1.56 16.28
C THR A 61 6.46 -2.67 15.54
N LEU A 62 5.93 -3.16 14.41
CA LEU A 62 6.56 -4.22 13.64
C LEU A 62 7.96 -3.81 13.13
N ARG A 63 8.12 -2.58 12.63
CA ARG A 63 9.44 -2.08 12.20
C ARG A 63 10.45 -1.94 13.33
N LYS A 64 9.98 -1.72 14.55
CA LYS A 64 10.83 -1.65 15.74
C LYS A 64 11.24 -3.05 16.21
N GLU A 65 10.33 -4.02 16.13
CA GLU A 65 10.59 -5.41 16.55
C GLU A 65 11.41 -6.19 15.52
N TYR A 66 11.28 -5.85 14.25
CA TYR A 66 11.95 -6.50 13.12
C TYR A 66 12.67 -5.46 12.26
N PRO A 67 13.84 -4.96 12.68
CA PRO A 67 14.65 -4.06 11.86
C PRO A 67 15.12 -4.79 10.59
N GLU A 68 15.25 -4.05 9.48
CA GLU A 68 15.62 -4.63 8.17
C GLU A 68 17.01 -5.33 8.17
N SER A 69 17.82 -5.14 9.21
CA SER A 69 19.18 -5.70 9.36
C SER A 69 19.23 -7.16 9.84
N ASP A 70 18.15 -7.75 10.34
CA ASP A 70 18.20 -9.10 10.96
C ASP A 70 18.13 -10.28 9.97
N MET A 71 18.20 -10.03 8.65
CA MET A 71 18.09 -11.08 7.62
C MET A 71 19.41 -11.46 6.91
N THR A 72 20.58 -11.00 7.38
CA THR A 72 21.88 -11.25 6.69
C THR A 72 22.98 -11.85 7.57
N GLU A 73 22.65 -12.79 8.48
CA GLU A 73 23.69 -13.46 9.27
C GLU A 73 23.37 -14.96 9.43
N SER A 74 23.58 -15.74 8.36
CA SER A 74 23.66 -17.23 8.38
C SER A 74 24.14 -17.80 7.03
N GLU A 75 25.32 -17.42 6.55
CA GLU A 75 26.10 -18.22 5.58
C GLU A 75 27.53 -18.36 6.11
N ASP A 76 27.68 -19.10 7.21
CA ASP A 76 28.94 -19.76 7.58
C ASP A 76 28.85 -21.22 7.10
N GLY A 77 29.72 -21.58 6.16
CA GLY A 77 29.86 -22.93 5.59
C GLY A 77 30.79 -22.97 4.40
#